data_AF-D7LM33-F1
#
_entry.id   AF-D7LM33-F1
#
_cell.length_a   1.000
_cell.length_b   1.000
_cell.length_c   1.000
_cell.angle_alpha   90.00
_cell.angle_beta   90.00
_cell.angle_gamma   90.00
#
_symmetry.space_group_name_H-M   'P 1'
#
loop_
_entity.id
_entity.type
_entity.pdbx_description
1 polymer ?
#
loop_
_entity_poly.entity_id
_entity_poly.type
_entity_poly.pdbx_seq_one_letter_code
_entity_poly.pdbx_strand_id
1 'polypeptide(L)'
;MRSNNLLKDRKGRLRIPVYFEDTLVVQLIHVYGSEVKDSSGLDWEFVKRTFMDEAENGGLLLGEQKLSFKSYSVNYRECPICSFAVSRGMNSYTSRFLFDNYTLIVSEYLDSKHMHRALTDSAEELRRVAGIVEEEGNEFARVLPVYVFDLDINTPLLLDRYHQSVAFRDMVIAVRTRGTQTVSDYTCNGRHVFVHTRDLERPLVGSILQSMWGVSSTHLTWSPRHNTTLVDYTWSIGQTPFGPFSDISSLSFVQKDAAKRNVLLTSLNTTITSAIDVIDSAVAYGGDVILRKQNRHSEFMQRWNLLQYKLDKTVSALSHNEFEMALYYLRSAAHDLYSVHSVVYLASQQVEASLNCFKDPPFPWGTVSVSGFGLMALGYVYSKRDRLFRSKRKQF
;
A
#
# COMPACT_ATOMS: atom_id res chain seq x y z
N MET A 1 21.61 -5.53 14.40
CA MET A 1 20.67 -6.63 14.10
C MET A 1 19.23 -6.13 14.22
N ARG A 2 18.75 -5.41 13.20
CA ARG A 2 17.35 -5.00 13.02
C ARG A 2 17.19 -4.68 11.53
N SER A 3 15.98 -4.91 11.02
CA SER A 3 15.55 -4.76 9.63
C SER A 3 15.82 -5.96 8.72
N ASN A 4 14.83 -6.85 8.68
CA ASN A 4 14.40 -7.53 7.46
C ASN A 4 12.98 -8.08 7.72
N ASN A 5 12.02 -7.17 7.90
CA ASN A 5 10.59 -7.49 7.77
C ASN A 5 10.17 -7.25 6.32
N LEU A 6 10.71 -8.07 5.42
CA LEU A 6 10.19 -8.24 4.08
C LEU A 6 8.86 -9.01 4.18
N LEU A 7 7.77 -8.26 4.02
CA LEU A 7 6.53 -8.65 3.34
C LEU A 7 6.24 -10.17 3.30
N LYS A 8 5.74 -10.70 4.42
CA LYS A 8 5.15 -12.04 4.45
C LYS A 8 3.71 -11.95 3.94
N ASP A 9 3.60 -11.90 2.62
CA ASP A 9 2.37 -11.79 1.86
C ASP A 9 1.66 -13.15 1.78
N ARG A 10 0.96 -13.54 2.84
CA ARG A 10 0.09 -14.72 2.83
C ARG A 10 -1.35 -14.29 3.12
N LYS A 11 -2.16 -14.32 2.05
CA LYS A 11 -3.61 -14.06 1.94
C LYS A 11 -4.01 -12.57 1.90
N GLY A 12 -4.37 -12.11 0.69
CA GLY A 12 -5.25 -10.96 0.44
C GLY A 12 -4.70 -9.56 0.74
N ARG A 13 -3.85 -9.01 -0.15
CA ARG A 13 -3.57 -7.56 -0.16
C ARG A 13 -4.83 -6.81 -0.63
N LEU A 14 -5.61 -6.33 0.32
CA LEU A 14 -6.92 -5.71 0.05
C LEU A 14 -6.98 -4.22 0.34
N ARG A 15 -5.84 -3.60 0.65
CA ARG A 15 -5.73 -2.14 0.75
C ARG A 15 -4.82 -1.66 -0.35
N ILE A 16 -5.43 -1.05 -1.35
CA ILE A 16 -4.73 -0.34 -2.41
C ILE A 16 -4.57 1.10 -1.89
N PRO A 17 -3.36 1.52 -1.48
CA PRO A 17 -3.14 2.92 -1.13
C PRO A 17 -3.35 3.74 -2.40
N VAL A 18 -4.10 4.84 -2.27
CA VAL A 18 -4.44 5.71 -3.37
C VAL A 18 -3.95 7.11 -3.06
N TYR A 19 -3.03 7.59 -3.89
CA TYR A 19 -2.49 8.93 -3.80
C TYR A 19 -3.38 9.90 -4.56
N PHE A 20 -3.36 11.16 -4.12
CA PHE A 20 -4.03 12.23 -4.83
C PHE A 20 -3.28 12.51 -6.14
N GLU A 21 -4.01 12.55 -7.25
CA GLU A 21 -3.50 12.85 -8.59
C GLU A 21 -4.52 13.72 -9.30
N ASP A 22 -4.09 14.80 -9.98
CA ASP A 22 -5.02 15.76 -10.60
C ASP A 22 -5.74 15.16 -11.82
N THR A 23 -5.09 14.26 -12.55
CA THR A 23 -5.66 13.63 -13.75
C THR A 23 -5.74 12.11 -13.57
N LEU A 24 -6.96 11.58 -13.72
CA LEU A 24 -7.28 10.16 -13.62
C LEU A 24 -7.72 9.65 -15.00
N VAL A 25 -7.05 8.61 -15.50
CA VAL A 25 -7.34 8.02 -16.82
C VAL A 25 -7.60 6.53 -16.67
N VAL A 26 -8.79 6.07 -17.03
CA VAL A 26 -9.10 4.64 -17.10
C VAL A 26 -8.99 4.18 -18.55
N GLN A 27 -8.10 3.21 -18.81
CA GLN A 27 -7.89 2.64 -20.14
C GLN A 27 -8.58 1.27 -20.23
N LEU A 28 -9.69 1.20 -20.95
CA LEU A 28 -10.45 -0.02 -21.17
C LEU A 28 -9.84 -0.77 -22.36
N ILE A 29 -9.24 -1.93 -22.11
CA ILE A 29 -8.53 -2.73 -23.12
C ILE A 29 -9.30 -4.03 -23.33
N HIS A 30 -10.06 -4.08 -24.42
CA HIS A 30 -10.86 -5.25 -24.80
C HIS A 30 -10.02 -6.24 -25.60
N VAL A 31 -9.67 -7.37 -24.99
CA VAL A 31 -8.98 -8.48 -25.66
C VAL A 31 -10.04 -9.46 -26.15
N TYR A 32 -10.40 -9.38 -27.44
CA TYR A 32 -11.50 -10.15 -28.02
C TYR A 32 -11.02 -11.38 -28.78
N GLY A 33 -11.63 -12.54 -28.51
CA GLY A 33 -11.31 -13.81 -29.16
C GLY A 33 -12.15 -14.17 -30.39
N SER A 34 -13.36 -13.64 -30.48
CA SER A 34 -14.30 -13.92 -31.57
C SER A 34 -14.08 -12.99 -32.78
N GLU A 35 -14.46 -13.46 -33.97
CA GLU A 35 -14.37 -12.63 -35.20
C GLU A 35 -15.37 -11.46 -35.19
N VAL A 36 -16.46 -11.61 -34.44
CA VAL A 36 -17.44 -10.55 -34.18
C VAL A 36 -17.36 -10.16 -32.71
N LYS A 37 -17.22 -8.86 -32.42
CA LYS A 37 -17.28 -8.33 -31.06
C LYS A 37 -18.70 -8.45 -30.53
N ASP A 38 -18.96 -9.45 -29.69
CA ASP A 38 -20.23 -9.58 -28.98
C ASP A 38 -20.29 -8.52 -27.87
N SER A 39 -21.19 -7.54 -27.98
CA SER A 39 -21.34 -6.50 -26.94
C SER A 39 -22.29 -6.90 -25.81
N SER A 40 -22.92 -8.08 -25.88
CA SER A 40 -23.84 -8.55 -24.84
C SER A 40 -23.10 -8.74 -23.50
N GLY A 41 -23.62 -8.09 -22.44
CA GLY A 41 -23.06 -8.15 -21.08
C GLY A 41 -21.79 -7.31 -20.86
N LEU A 42 -21.37 -6.51 -21.85
CA LEU A 42 -20.21 -5.61 -21.77
C LEU A 42 -20.53 -4.27 -22.45
N ASP A 43 -21.37 -3.46 -21.81
CA ASP A 43 -21.60 -2.06 -22.21
C ASP A 43 -20.55 -1.13 -21.59
N TRP A 44 -19.56 -0.75 -22.39
CA TRP A 44 -18.52 0.20 -21.99
C TRP A 44 -19.06 1.59 -21.67
N GLU A 45 -20.12 2.03 -22.37
CA GLU A 45 -20.74 3.34 -22.12
C GLU A 45 -21.51 3.31 -20.81
N PHE A 46 -22.12 2.19 -20.43
CA PHE A 46 -22.73 2.02 -19.12
C PHE A 46 -21.70 2.14 -17.99
N VAL A 47 -20.57 1.42 -18.09
CA VAL A 47 -19.49 1.48 -17.09
C VAL A 47 -18.94 2.91 -16.98
N LYS A 48 -18.66 3.56 -18.11
CA LYS A 48 -18.18 4.95 -18.16
C LYS A 48 -19.19 5.91 -17.52
N ARG A 49 -20.46 5.84 -17.91
CA ARG A 49 -21.54 6.70 -17.40
C ARG A 49 -21.68 6.58 -15.87
N THR A 50 -21.60 5.37 -15.33
CA THR A 50 -21.66 5.12 -13.88
C THR A 50 -20.62 5.95 -13.11
N PHE A 51 -19.42 6.14 -13.65
CA PHE A 51 -18.40 6.96 -13.01
C PHE A 51 -18.49 8.44 -13.38
N MET A 52 -18.83 8.76 -14.63
CA MET A 52 -18.92 10.15 -15.10
C MET A 52 -20.08 10.90 -14.42
N ASP A 53 -21.24 10.26 -14.26
CA ASP A 53 -22.39 10.85 -13.56
C ASP A 53 -22.02 11.18 -12.10
N GLU A 54 -21.26 10.30 -11.44
CA GLU A 54 -20.80 10.51 -10.06
C GLU A 54 -19.63 11.51 -9.97
N ALA A 55 -18.85 11.68 -11.03
CA ALA A 55 -17.85 12.72 -11.13
C ALA A 55 -18.49 14.11 -11.28
N GLU A 56 -19.47 14.25 -12.16
CA GLU A 56 -20.19 15.50 -12.44
C GLU A 56 -21.02 15.97 -11.24
N ASN A 57 -21.66 15.02 -10.53
CA ASN A 57 -22.42 15.31 -9.31
C ASN A 57 -21.54 15.53 -8.07
N GLY A 58 -20.21 15.52 -8.21
CA GLY A 58 -19.27 15.72 -7.11
C GLY A 58 -19.27 14.57 -6.09
N GLY A 59 -19.64 13.36 -6.49
CA GLY A 59 -19.67 12.16 -5.64
C GLY A 59 -18.31 11.47 -5.47
N LEU A 60 -17.49 11.40 -6.54
CA LEU A 60 -16.23 10.64 -6.53
C LEU A 60 -14.96 11.49 -6.50
N LEU A 61 -14.95 12.59 -7.25
CA LEU A 61 -13.76 13.42 -7.42
C LEU A 61 -13.55 14.33 -6.21
N LEU A 62 -12.29 14.66 -5.96
CA LEU A 62 -11.85 15.53 -4.87
C LEU A 62 -11.10 16.73 -5.45
N GLY A 63 -11.47 17.95 -5.09
CA GLY A 63 -10.85 19.17 -5.61
C GLY A 63 -11.01 19.29 -7.14
N GLU A 64 -9.93 19.65 -7.82
CA GLU A 64 -9.90 19.90 -9.27
C GLU A 64 -9.58 18.65 -10.11
N GLN A 65 -9.78 17.45 -9.53
CA GLN A 65 -9.51 16.20 -10.23
C GLN A 65 -10.32 16.09 -11.53
N LYS A 66 -9.71 15.51 -12.56
CA LYS A 66 -10.36 15.22 -13.85
C LYS A 66 -10.33 13.73 -14.11
N LEU A 67 -11.47 13.18 -14.54
CA LEU A 67 -11.60 11.77 -14.92
C LEU A 67 -11.82 11.66 -16.43
N SER A 68 -11.10 10.76 -17.08
CA SER A 68 -11.29 10.42 -18.49
C SER A 68 -11.22 8.92 -18.72
N PHE A 69 -11.92 8.47 -19.76
CA PHE A 69 -11.93 7.07 -20.19
C PHE A 69 -11.41 7.00 -21.62
N LYS A 70 -10.52 6.03 -21.87
CA LYS A 70 -10.02 5.68 -23.20
C LYS A 70 -10.29 4.21 -23.45
N SER A 71 -10.68 3.87 -24.68
CA SER A 71 -11.02 2.50 -25.05
C SER A 71 -10.13 2.01 -26.17
N TYR A 72 -9.60 0.81 -26.02
CA TYR A 72 -8.72 0.14 -26.96
C TYR A 72 -9.23 -1.29 -27.17
N SER A 73 -8.90 -1.88 -28.32
CA SER A 73 -9.25 -3.27 -28.60
C SER A 73 -8.09 -4.00 -29.24
N VAL A 74 -7.86 -5.23 -28.77
CA VAL A 74 -6.79 -6.10 -29.21
C VAL A 74 -7.39 -7.44 -29.61
N ASN A 75 -7.04 -7.93 -30.80
CA ASN A 75 -7.42 -9.28 -31.21
C ASN A 75 -6.59 -10.30 -30.41
N TYR A 76 -7.24 -11.21 -29.69
CA TYR A 76 -6.57 -12.25 -28.91
C TYR A 76 -5.65 -13.13 -29.78
N ARG A 77 -6.06 -13.43 -31.03
CA ARG A 77 -5.28 -14.26 -31.96
C ARG A 77 -3.99 -13.57 -32.42
N GLU A 78 -3.98 -12.24 -32.45
CA GLU A 78 -2.85 -11.42 -32.89
C GLU A 78 -2.00 -10.91 -31.72
N CYS A 79 -2.34 -11.31 -30.48
CA CYS A 79 -1.65 -10.92 -29.26
C CYS A 79 -0.98 -12.13 -28.60
N PRO A 80 0.28 -12.46 -28.96
CA PRO A 80 1.03 -13.55 -28.34
C PRO A 80 1.11 -13.42 -26.83
N ILE A 81 1.26 -12.19 -26.33
CA ILE A 81 1.29 -11.87 -24.90
C ILE A 81 -0.02 -12.25 -24.21
N CYS A 82 -1.15 -11.90 -24.82
CA CYS A 82 -2.47 -12.19 -24.28
C CYS A 82 -2.67 -13.71 -24.18
N SER A 83 -2.28 -14.45 -25.23
CA SER A 83 -2.33 -15.91 -25.23
C SER A 83 -1.41 -16.52 -24.17
N PHE A 84 -0.21 -15.99 -24.01
CA PHE A 84 0.76 -16.42 -23.01
C PHE A 84 0.27 -16.15 -21.58
N ALA A 85 -0.32 -14.98 -21.32
CA ALA A 85 -0.86 -14.61 -20.02
C ALA A 85 -1.99 -15.57 -19.61
N VAL A 86 -2.91 -15.88 -20.54
CA VAL A 86 -3.99 -16.85 -20.29
C VAL A 86 -3.44 -18.25 -20.07
N SER A 87 -2.52 -18.74 -20.92
CA SER A 87 -1.95 -20.08 -20.77
C SER A 87 -1.16 -20.23 -19.47
N ARG A 88 -0.43 -19.19 -19.06
CA ARG A 88 0.35 -19.17 -17.81
C ARG A 88 -0.54 -19.03 -16.58
N GLY A 89 -1.67 -18.35 -16.72
CA GLY A 89 -2.68 -18.19 -15.67
C GLY A 89 -3.54 -19.43 -15.48
N MET A 90 -3.69 -20.28 -16.50
CA MET A 90 -4.56 -21.45 -16.44
C MET A 90 -4.12 -22.45 -15.38
N ASN A 91 -5.04 -22.81 -14.49
CA ASN A 91 -4.88 -23.82 -13.47
C ASN A 91 -6.15 -24.66 -13.34
N SER A 92 -6.02 -25.87 -12.80
CA SER A 92 -7.14 -26.76 -12.51
C SER A 92 -7.33 -26.94 -11.01
N TYR A 93 -8.57 -26.97 -10.55
CA TYR A 93 -8.95 -27.29 -9.18
C TYR A 93 -9.94 -28.46 -9.16
N THR A 94 -9.76 -29.40 -8.23
CA THR A 94 -10.70 -30.50 -8.03
C THR A 94 -11.59 -30.20 -6.82
N SER A 95 -12.88 -30.01 -7.06
CA SER A 95 -13.91 -29.84 -6.02
C SER A 95 -14.62 -31.18 -5.73
N ARG A 96 -15.12 -31.31 -4.51
CA ARG A 96 -15.98 -32.43 -4.10
C ARG A 96 -17.41 -31.92 -4.00
N PHE A 97 -18.30 -32.41 -4.83
CA PHE A 97 -19.73 -32.10 -4.75
C PHE A 97 -20.48 -33.31 -4.18
N LEU A 98 -21.30 -33.04 -3.16
CA LEU A 98 -22.23 -34.02 -2.61
C LEU A 98 -23.61 -33.71 -3.17
N PHE A 99 -23.98 -34.45 -4.22
CA PHE A 99 -25.37 -34.55 -4.64
C PHE A 99 -26.00 -35.70 -3.84
N ASP A 100 -26.20 -36.88 -4.44
CA ASP A 100 -26.58 -38.09 -3.72
C ASP A 100 -25.37 -38.97 -3.30
N ASN A 101 -24.26 -38.85 -4.03
CA ASN A 101 -22.96 -39.49 -3.75
C ASN A 101 -21.83 -38.47 -3.97
N TYR A 102 -20.66 -38.70 -3.33
CA TYR A 102 -19.49 -37.84 -3.54
C TYR A 102 -18.98 -37.95 -4.98
N THR A 103 -19.07 -36.85 -5.73
CA THR A 103 -18.51 -36.72 -7.08
C THR A 103 -17.34 -35.73 -7.06
N LEU A 104 -16.25 -36.09 -7.74
CA LEU A 104 -15.11 -35.20 -7.97
C LEU A 104 -15.32 -34.48 -9.29
N ILE A 105 -15.33 -33.15 -9.27
CA ILE A 105 -15.43 -32.34 -10.47
C ILE A 105 -14.12 -31.56 -10.60
N VAL A 106 -13.49 -31.64 -11.78
CA VAL A 106 -12.31 -30.84 -12.10
C VAL A 106 -12.78 -29.59 -12.84
N SER A 107 -12.48 -28.42 -12.29
CA SER A 107 -12.81 -27.12 -12.87
C SER A 107 -11.53 -26.35 -13.15
N GLU A 108 -11.48 -25.73 -14.33
CA GLU A 108 -10.38 -24.84 -14.72
C GLU A 108 -10.66 -23.40 -14.24
N TYR A 109 -9.61 -22.66 -13.94
CA TYR A 109 -9.67 -21.26 -13.53
C TYR A 109 -8.39 -20.53 -13.93
N LEU A 110 -8.45 -19.20 -13.92
CA LEU A 110 -7.30 -18.35 -14.19
C LEU A 110 -6.74 -17.79 -12.88
N ASP A 111 -5.46 -18.02 -12.59
CA ASP A 111 -4.77 -17.42 -11.46
C ASP A 111 -4.48 -15.95 -11.77
N SER A 112 -5.12 -15.05 -11.02
CA SER A 112 -5.06 -13.62 -11.26
C SER A 112 -3.64 -13.06 -11.04
N LYS A 113 -2.85 -13.66 -10.13
CA LYS A 113 -1.48 -13.20 -9.85
C LYS A 113 -0.51 -13.60 -10.93
N HIS A 114 -0.69 -14.79 -11.51
CA HIS A 114 0.11 -15.21 -12.65
C HIS A 114 -0.20 -14.36 -13.88
N MET A 115 -1.48 -14.03 -14.11
CA MET A 115 -1.87 -13.09 -15.15
C MET A 115 -1.32 -11.69 -14.91
N HIS A 116 -1.45 -11.16 -13.70
CA HIS A 116 -0.91 -9.85 -13.31
C HIS A 116 0.58 -9.74 -13.61
N ARG A 117 1.38 -10.70 -13.13
CA ARG A 117 2.83 -10.74 -13.43
C ARG A 117 3.12 -10.78 -14.91
N ALA A 118 2.44 -11.67 -15.66
CA ALA A 118 2.65 -11.78 -17.09
C ALA A 118 2.37 -10.47 -17.82
N LEU A 119 1.30 -9.76 -17.46
CA LEU A 119 0.92 -8.48 -18.08
C LEU A 119 1.82 -7.33 -17.64
N THR A 120 2.26 -7.30 -16.38
CA THR A 120 3.24 -6.31 -15.89
C THR A 120 4.57 -6.47 -16.61
N ASP A 121 5.08 -7.69 -16.75
CA ASP A 121 6.37 -7.97 -17.38
C ASP A 121 6.38 -7.61 -18.88
N SER A 122 5.22 -7.61 -19.53
CA SER A 122 5.06 -7.33 -20.96
C SER A 122 4.26 -6.06 -21.27
N ALA A 123 4.18 -5.13 -20.32
CA ALA A 123 3.26 -3.98 -20.42
C ALA A 123 3.52 -3.08 -21.64
N GLU A 124 4.79 -2.81 -21.95
CA GLU A 124 5.17 -1.95 -23.09
C GLU A 124 4.77 -2.56 -24.44
N GLU A 125 5.07 -3.85 -24.64
CA GLU A 125 4.73 -4.54 -25.87
C GLU A 125 3.21 -4.66 -26.04
N LEU A 126 2.47 -4.89 -24.94
CA LEU A 126 1.02 -4.91 -24.98
C LEU A 126 0.42 -3.55 -25.35
N ARG A 127 1.00 -2.45 -24.85
CA ARG A 127 0.62 -1.08 -25.25
C ARG A 127 0.85 -0.86 -26.75
N ARG A 128 1.97 -1.34 -27.27
CA ARG A 128 2.29 -1.27 -28.70
C ARG A 128 1.27 -2.04 -29.55
N VAL A 129 0.96 -3.28 -29.17
CA VAL A 129 -0.04 -4.13 -29.86
C VAL A 129 -1.44 -3.50 -29.78
N ALA A 130 -1.78 -2.85 -28.67
CA ALA A 130 -3.03 -2.13 -28.50
C ALA A 130 -3.09 -0.78 -29.22
N GLY A 131 -2.02 -0.35 -29.88
CA GLY A 131 -1.95 0.95 -30.56
C GLY A 131 -2.05 2.14 -29.60
N ILE A 132 -1.65 1.95 -28.34
CA ILE A 132 -1.68 3.01 -27.32
C ILE A 132 -0.47 3.92 -27.57
N VAL A 133 -0.71 5.11 -28.09
CA VAL A 133 0.30 6.15 -28.24
C VAL A 133 0.41 6.93 -26.94
N GLU A 134 1.62 7.17 -26.46
CA GLU A 134 1.86 8.08 -25.35
C GLU A 134 1.54 9.50 -25.79
N GLU A 135 0.47 10.07 -25.26
CA GLU A 135 0.13 11.47 -25.52
C GLU A 135 1.06 12.38 -24.71
N GLU A 136 1.77 13.26 -25.42
CA GLU A 136 2.54 14.35 -24.83
C GLU A 136 1.61 15.22 -23.96
N GLY A 137 1.85 15.26 -22.64
CA GLY A 137 1.06 16.04 -21.67
C GLY A 137 0.41 15.24 -20.53
N ASN A 138 0.46 13.90 -20.57
CA ASN A 138 -0.09 13.03 -19.51
C ASN A 138 0.98 12.45 -18.55
N GLU A 139 2.16 13.05 -18.45
CA GLU A 139 3.27 12.54 -17.63
C GLU A 139 2.91 12.44 -16.13
N PHE A 140 2.00 13.29 -15.66
CA PHE A 140 1.50 13.31 -14.28
C PHE A 140 0.09 12.71 -14.12
N ALA A 141 -0.41 12.00 -15.13
CA ALA A 141 -1.72 11.37 -15.05
C ALA A 141 -1.63 9.95 -14.45
N ARG A 142 -2.55 9.63 -13.53
CA ARG A 142 -2.70 8.26 -13.05
C ARG A 142 -3.50 7.45 -14.05
N VAL A 143 -2.81 6.57 -14.75
CA VAL A 143 -3.40 5.66 -15.73
C VAL A 143 -3.69 4.30 -15.09
N LEU A 144 -4.95 3.85 -15.16
CA LEU A 144 -5.35 2.49 -14.79
C LEU A 144 -5.77 1.69 -16.03
N PRO A 145 -4.95 0.73 -16.49
CA PRO A 145 -5.36 -0.23 -17.50
C PRO A 145 -6.35 -1.26 -16.92
N VAL A 146 -7.44 -1.48 -17.65
CA VAL A 146 -8.51 -2.44 -17.36
C VAL A 146 -8.54 -3.44 -18.51
N TYR A 147 -7.92 -4.60 -18.30
CA TYR A 147 -7.86 -5.66 -19.29
C TYR A 147 -9.09 -6.55 -19.18
N VAL A 148 -9.85 -6.68 -20.27
CA VAL A 148 -11.00 -7.58 -20.35
C VAL A 148 -10.71 -8.67 -21.37
N PHE A 149 -10.46 -9.87 -20.86
CA PHE A 149 -10.23 -11.08 -21.65
C PHE A 149 -11.57 -11.71 -22.00
N ASP A 150 -12.00 -11.47 -23.23
CA ASP A 150 -13.21 -12.01 -23.82
C ASP A 150 -12.87 -13.25 -24.65
N LEU A 151 -12.83 -14.39 -23.97
CA LEU A 151 -12.31 -15.65 -24.52
C LEU A 151 -13.43 -16.41 -25.23
N ASP A 152 -13.18 -16.79 -26.49
CA ASP A 152 -14.10 -17.60 -27.31
C ASP A 152 -14.01 -19.10 -26.94
N ILE A 153 -14.22 -19.39 -25.65
CA ILE A 153 -14.12 -20.74 -25.06
C ILE A 153 -15.46 -21.07 -24.38
N ASN A 154 -15.91 -22.33 -24.52
CA ASN A 154 -17.19 -22.80 -23.96
C ASN A 154 -17.10 -23.16 -22.47
N THR A 155 -15.91 -23.51 -21.96
CA THR A 155 -15.72 -23.77 -20.54
C THR A 155 -15.76 -22.45 -19.75
N PRO A 156 -16.55 -22.36 -18.66
CA PRO A 156 -16.59 -21.16 -17.84
C PRO A 156 -15.26 -21.02 -17.11
N LEU A 157 -14.57 -19.89 -17.33
CA LEU A 157 -13.33 -19.56 -16.65
C LEU A 157 -13.54 -18.33 -15.78
N LEU A 158 -13.19 -18.46 -14.50
CA LEU A 158 -13.19 -17.38 -13.53
C LEU A 158 -11.78 -17.13 -13.01
N LEU A 159 -11.51 -15.90 -12.57
CA LEU A 159 -10.31 -15.52 -11.87
C LEU A 159 -10.36 -16.06 -10.43
N ASP A 160 -9.28 -16.74 -10.04
CA ASP A 160 -9.11 -17.37 -8.73
C ASP A 160 -10.32 -18.22 -8.31
N ARG A 161 -10.99 -18.85 -9.29
CA ARG A 161 -12.23 -19.65 -9.19
C ARG A 161 -13.52 -18.90 -8.91
N TYR A 162 -13.48 -17.68 -8.39
CA TYR A 162 -14.66 -16.99 -7.84
C TYR A 162 -15.01 -15.70 -8.55
N HIS A 163 -14.04 -15.04 -9.18
CA HIS A 163 -14.16 -13.65 -9.58
C HIS A 163 -14.23 -13.53 -11.10
N GLN A 164 -15.12 -12.69 -11.61
CA GLN A 164 -15.08 -12.28 -13.01
C GLN A 164 -14.06 -11.16 -13.25
N SER A 165 -13.76 -10.39 -12.20
CA SER A 165 -12.82 -9.28 -12.24
C SER A 165 -12.06 -9.17 -10.92
N VAL A 166 -10.76 -8.91 -11.00
CA VAL A 166 -9.86 -8.72 -9.86
C VAL A 166 -9.13 -7.39 -10.02
N ALA A 167 -9.12 -6.62 -8.94
CA ALA A 167 -8.41 -5.35 -8.81
C ALA A 167 -6.99 -5.56 -8.28
N PHE A 168 -6.02 -4.97 -8.96
CA PHE A 168 -4.65 -4.77 -8.47
C PHE A 168 -4.40 -3.27 -8.29
N ARG A 169 -3.29 -2.90 -7.64
CA ARG A 169 -2.95 -1.48 -7.43
C ARG A 169 -2.76 -0.73 -8.75
N ASP A 170 -2.26 -1.43 -9.76
CA ASP A 170 -1.75 -0.92 -11.03
C ASP A 170 -2.56 -1.34 -12.25
N MET A 171 -3.51 -2.29 -12.12
CA MET A 171 -4.37 -2.72 -13.21
C MET A 171 -5.63 -3.43 -12.70
N VAL A 172 -6.62 -3.57 -13.57
CA VAL A 172 -7.77 -4.47 -13.39
C VAL A 172 -7.71 -5.56 -14.44
N ILE A 173 -7.98 -6.79 -14.04
CA ILE A 173 -8.07 -7.94 -14.94
C ILE A 173 -9.47 -8.51 -14.81
N ALA A 174 -10.19 -8.63 -15.91
CA ALA A 174 -11.48 -9.31 -15.98
C ALA A 174 -11.46 -10.37 -17.08
N VAL A 175 -12.29 -11.40 -16.89
CA VAL A 175 -12.47 -12.50 -17.83
C VAL A 175 -13.94 -12.75 -18.06
N ARG A 176 -14.30 -13.01 -19.31
CA ARG A 176 -15.57 -13.65 -19.68
C ARG A 176 -15.34 -14.71 -20.74
N THR A 177 -16.29 -15.63 -20.81
CA THR A 177 -16.28 -16.79 -21.71
C THR A 177 -17.62 -16.91 -22.44
N ARG A 178 -17.73 -17.83 -23.41
CA ARG A 178 -19.00 -18.06 -24.12
C ARG A 178 -20.06 -18.72 -23.25
N GLY A 179 -19.66 -19.62 -22.36
CA GLY A 179 -20.56 -20.19 -21.37
C GLY A 179 -21.24 -19.04 -20.65
N THR A 180 -22.58 -19.05 -20.55
CA THR A 180 -23.39 -17.90 -20.11
C THR A 180 -23.56 -17.84 -18.61
N GLN A 181 -23.54 -19.00 -17.94
CA GLN A 181 -23.76 -19.13 -16.52
C GLN A 181 -22.87 -20.22 -15.94
N THR A 182 -22.43 -20.02 -14.69
CA THR A 182 -21.81 -21.07 -13.87
C THR A 182 -22.39 -21.05 -12.46
N VAL A 183 -22.46 -22.23 -11.84
CA VAL A 183 -22.85 -22.36 -10.44
C VAL A 183 -21.71 -21.80 -9.58
N SER A 184 -22.03 -20.88 -8.68
CA SER A 184 -21.04 -20.40 -7.69
C SER A 184 -20.98 -21.32 -6.48
N ASP A 185 -19.88 -21.23 -5.73
CA ASP A 185 -19.74 -21.86 -4.42
C ASP A 185 -20.61 -21.15 -3.34
N TYR A 186 -21.37 -20.10 -3.70
CA TYR A 186 -22.23 -19.36 -2.79
C TYR A 186 -23.67 -19.88 -2.82
N THR A 187 -24.29 -19.88 -1.65
CA THR A 187 -25.71 -20.22 -1.48
C THR A 187 -26.45 -19.11 -0.76
N CYS A 188 -27.65 -18.77 -1.22
CA CYS A 188 -28.56 -17.85 -0.57
C CYS A 188 -29.87 -18.57 -0.27
N ASN A 189 -30.30 -18.60 1.00
CA ASN A 189 -31.53 -19.28 1.44
C ASN A 189 -31.66 -20.74 0.95
N GLY A 190 -30.55 -21.49 0.95
CA GLY A 190 -30.51 -22.89 0.51
C GLY A 190 -30.51 -23.09 -1.01
N ARG A 191 -30.44 -22.01 -1.81
CA ARG A 191 -30.32 -22.08 -3.27
C ARG A 191 -28.93 -21.61 -3.71
N HIS A 192 -28.35 -22.29 -4.70
CA HIS A 192 -27.09 -21.86 -5.30
C HIS A 192 -27.27 -20.51 -6.01
N VAL A 193 -26.28 -19.64 -5.85
CA VAL A 193 -26.20 -18.39 -6.63
C VAL A 193 -25.51 -18.70 -7.95
N PHE A 194 -26.09 -18.22 -9.04
CA PHE A 194 -25.52 -18.35 -10.38
C PHE A 194 -24.71 -17.09 -10.72
N VAL A 195 -23.56 -17.28 -11.36
CA VAL A 195 -22.77 -16.19 -11.93
C VAL A 195 -23.02 -16.14 -13.41
N HIS A 196 -23.50 -14.99 -13.89
CA HIS A 196 -23.60 -14.70 -15.31
C HIS A 196 -22.23 -14.27 -15.83
N THR A 197 -21.47 -15.23 -16.34
CA THR A 197 -20.07 -15.06 -16.80
C THR A 197 -19.92 -13.99 -17.88
N ARG A 198 -20.98 -13.69 -18.63
CA ARG A 198 -21.00 -12.64 -19.66
C ARG A 198 -21.26 -11.23 -19.12
N ASP A 199 -21.91 -11.11 -17.97
CA ASP A 199 -22.27 -9.81 -17.39
C ASP A 199 -21.09 -9.27 -16.59
N LEU A 200 -20.30 -8.38 -17.21
CA LEU A 200 -19.06 -7.85 -16.62
C LEU A 200 -19.20 -6.43 -16.06
N GLU A 201 -20.25 -5.70 -16.38
CA GLU A 201 -20.41 -4.29 -16.01
C GLU A 201 -20.26 -4.07 -14.50
N ARG A 202 -21.00 -4.83 -13.70
CA ARG A 202 -20.96 -4.75 -12.23
C ARG A 202 -19.57 -5.11 -11.64
N PRO A 203 -18.96 -6.28 -11.93
CA PRO A 203 -17.64 -6.60 -11.39
C PRO A 203 -16.53 -5.66 -11.89
N LEU A 204 -16.67 -5.09 -13.10
CA LEU A 204 -15.76 -4.04 -13.60
C LEU A 204 -15.89 -2.76 -12.79
N VAL A 205 -17.11 -2.25 -12.55
CA VAL A 205 -17.31 -1.06 -11.71
C VAL A 205 -16.69 -1.26 -10.33
N GLY A 206 -16.91 -2.41 -9.69
CA GLY A 206 -16.31 -2.72 -8.39
C GLY A 206 -14.77 -2.72 -8.43
N SER A 207 -14.18 -3.36 -9.44
CA SER A 207 -12.72 -3.50 -9.54
C SER A 207 -12.01 -2.19 -9.91
N ILE A 208 -12.63 -1.37 -10.76
CA ILE A 208 -12.17 -0.01 -11.05
C ILE A 208 -12.23 0.84 -9.79
N LEU A 209 -13.33 0.76 -9.03
CA LEU A 209 -13.49 1.51 -7.79
C LEU A 209 -12.42 1.13 -6.73
N GLN A 210 -12.11 -0.16 -6.63
CA GLN A 210 -11.01 -0.68 -5.80
C GLN A 210 -9.64 -0.15 -6.21
N SER A 211 -9.32 -0.22 -7.50
CA SER A 211 -7.99 0.13 -7.99
C SER A 211 -7.76 1.64 -8.01
N MET A 212 -8.73 2.40 -8.53
CA MET A 212 -8.65 3.86 -8.64
C MET A 212 -8.78 4.57 -7.30
N TRP A 213 -9.77 4.22 -6.47
CA TRP A 213 -10.10 4.96 -5.25
C TRP A 213 -9.89 4.15 -3.96
N GLY A 214 -9.37 2.93 -4.04
CA GLY A 214 -9.03 2.12 -2.86
C GLY A 214 -10.26 1.63 -2.09
N VAL A 215 -11.46 1.71 -2.66
CA VAL A 215 -12.70 1.34 -1.96
C VAL A 215 -12.76 -0.17 -1.82
N SER A 216 -12.66 -0.67 -0.59
CA SER A 216 -12.74 -2.11 -0.30
C SER A 216 -14.12 -2.68 -0.64
N SER A 217 -14.18 -3.98 -1.01
CA SER A 217 -15.45 -4.69 -1.12
C SER A 217 -16.26 -4.60 0.17
N THR A 218 -17.59 -4.49 0.06
CA THR A 218 -18.47 -4.37 1.22
C THR A 218 -18.50 -5.59 2.13
N HIS A 219 -18.13 -6.79 1.63
CA HIS A 219 -17.99 -7.98 2.47
C HIS A 219 -16.66 -8.10 3.20
N LEU A 220 -15.80 -7.10 3.17
CA LEU A 220 -14.48 -7.19 3.77
C LEU A 220 -14.37 -6.23 4.94
N THR A 221 -14.08 -6.80 6.11
CA THR A 221 -13.96 -6.06 7.36
C THR A 221 -12.58 -6.29 7.97
N TRP A 222 -11.95 -5.25 8.49
CA TRP A 222 -10.69 -5.38 9.21
C TRP A 222 -10.94 -5.82 10.66
N SER A 223 -10.24 -6.86 11.11
CA SER A 223 -10.23 -7.25 12.52
C SER A 223 -8.92 -6.83 13.18
N PRO A 224 -8.92 -5.82 14.07
CA PRO A 224 -7.73 -5.45 14.84
C PRO A 224 -7.22 -6.60 15.72
N ARG A 225 -8.14 -7.42 16.26
CA ARG A 225 -7.81 -8.54 17.15
C ARG A 225 -7.01 -9.63 16.44
N HIS A 226 -7.38 -9.94 15.20
CA HIS A 226 -6.73 -10.98 14.40
C HIS A 226 -5.64 -10.41 13.47
N ASN A 227 -5.50 -9.08 13.42
CA ASN A 227 -4.62 -8.37 12.50
C ASN A 227 -4.77 -8.87 11.05
N THR A 228 -6.02 -9.15 10.64
CA THR A 228 -6.35 -9.69 9.33
C THR A 228 -7.69 -9.16 8.86
N THR A 229 -7.90 -9.16 7.55
CA THR A 229 -9.21 -8.96 6.95
C THR A 229 -10.06 -10.22 7.11
N LEU A 230 -11.30 -10.04 7.51
CA LEU A 230 -12.32 -11.07 7.60
C LEU A 230 -13.33 -10.87 6.46
N VAL A 231 -13.89 -11.97 5.99
CA VAL A 231 -14.96 -11.98 4.99
C VAL A 231 -16.28 -12.10 5.74
N ASP A 232 -17.15 -11.12 5.56
CA ASP A 232 -18.48 -11.05 6.13
C ASP A 232 -19.47 -10.56 5.08
N TYR A 233 -20.28 -11.46 4.53
CA TYR A 233 -21.23 -11.15 3.46
C TYR A 233 -22.50 -10.42 3.93
N THR A 234 -22.63 -10.09 5.22
CA THR A 234 -23.80 -9.36 5.75
C THR A 234 -24.08 -8.06 4.98
N TRP A 235 -23.03 -7.40 4.47
CA TRP A 235 -23.13 -6.15 3.69
C TRP A 235 -22.99 -6.32 2.18
N SER A 236 -23.10 -7.55 1.65
CA SER A 236 -23.05 -7.84 0.20
C SER A 236 -24.41 -7.93 -0.48
N ILE A 237 -25.50 -7.62 0.21
CA ILE A 237 -26.88 -7.74 -0.28
C ILE A 237 -27.48 -6.35 -0.61
N GLY A 238 -26.69 -5.27 -0.47
CA GLY A 238 -27.14 -3.89 -0.68
C GLY A 238 -26.91 -3.33 -2.08
N GLN A 239 -27.06 -2.00 -2.21
CA GLN A 239 -26.66 -1.25 -3.40
C GLN A 239 -25.12 -1.17 -3.47
N THR A 240 -24.51 -2.19 -4.09
CA THR A 240 -23.05 -2.30 -4.17
C THR A 240 -22.62 -3.09 -5.40
N PRO A 241 -21.60 -2.63 -6.15
CA PRO A 241 -21.03 -3.42 -7.24
C PRO A 241 -20.21 -4.62 -6.72
N PHE A 242 -20.05 -4.76 -5.40
CA PHE A 242 -19.24 -5.81 -4.79
C PHE A 242 -20.03 -7.04 -4.37
N GLY A 243 -19.37 -8.19 -4.42
CA GLY A 243 -19.88 -9.45 -3.88
C GLY A 243 -20.82 -10.19 -4.82
N PRO A 244 -21.20 -11.43 -4.47
CA PRO A 244 -22.04 -12.28 -5.32
C PRO A 244 -23.55 -12.10 -5.10
N PHE A 245 -23.96 -11.36 -4.06
CA PHE A 245 -25.37 -11.26 -3.63
C PHE A 245 -26.03 -9.92 -3.99
N SER A 246 -25.35 -9.07 -4.76
CA SER A 246 -25.92 -7.83 -5.28
C SER A 246 -25.87 -7.84 -6.79
N ASP A 247 -26.97 -7.44 -7.41
CA ASP A 247 -27.11 -7.29 -8.86
C ASP A 247 -26.98 -5.83 -9.31
N ILE A 248 -26.70 -4.91 -8.38
CA ILE A 248 -26.68 -3.47 -8.66
C ILE A 248 -25.24 -3.00 -8.93
N SER A 249 -25.05 -2.24 -10.01
CA SER A 249 -23.77 -1.64 -10.40
C SER A 249 -23.60 -0.17 -9.99
N SER A 250 -24.64 0.47 -9.45
CA SER A 250 -24.57 1.86 -8.99
C SER A 250 -23.84 2.02 -7.66
N LEU A 251 -23.30 3.23 -7.42
CA LEU A 251 -22.50 3.53 -6.24
C LEU A 251 -23.36 4.06 -5.09
N SER A 252 -23.23 3.45 -3.91
CA SER A 252 -23.87 3.94 -2.69
C SER A 252 -23.12 5.11 -2.06
N PHE A 253 -23.79 5.87 -1.17
CA PHE A 253 -23.17 6.96 -0.41
C PHE A 253 -21.87 6.54 0.29
N VAL A 254 -21.85 5.35 0.92
CA VAL A 254 -20.68 4.84 1.66
C VAL A 254 -19.48 4.64 0.73
N GLN A 255 -19.72 4.22 -0.52
CA GLN A 255 -18.67 4.01 -1.51
C GLN A 255 -18.10 5.34 -2.03
N LYS A 256 -18.97 6.33 -2.24
CA LYS A 256 -18.58 7.70 -2.62
C LYS A 256 -17.77 8.38 -1.52
N ASP A 257 -18.24 8.29 -0.27
CA ASP A 257 -17.52 8.78 0.91
C ASP A 257 -16.16 8.11 1.05
N ALA A 258 -16.12 6.78 0.98
CA ALA A 258 -14.88 6.02 1.07
C ALA A 258 -13.88 6.41 -0.03
N ALA A 259 -14.34 6.63 -1.27
CA ALA A 259 -13.48 7.02 -2.38
C ALA A 259 -12.71 8.31 -2.08
N LYS A 260 -13.38 9.35 -1.59
CA LYS A 260 -12.75 10.62 -1.20
C LYS A 260 -11.88 10.47 0.05
N ARG A 261 -12.40 9.78 1.07
CA ARG A 261 -11.73 9.59 2.36
C ARG A 261 -10.41 8.82 2.21
N ASN A 262 -10.37 7.80 1.35
CA ASN A 262 -9.18 6.97 1.14
C ASN A 262 -7.98 7.76 0.61
N VAL A 263 -8.22 8.69 -0.31
CA VAL A 263 -7.19 9.60 -0.85
C VAL A 263 -6.58 10.43 0.28
N LEU A 264 -7.45 11.04 1.09
CA LEU A 264 -7.03 11.90 2.21
C LEU A 264 -6.32 11.11 3.32
N LEU A 265 -6.81 9.91 3.67
CA LEU A 265 -6.18 9.05 4.66
C LEU A 265 -4.81 8.55 4.20
N THR A 266 -4.65 8.25 2.91
CA THR A 266 -3.35 7.87 2.34
C THR A 266 -2.37 9.04 2.44
N SER A 267 -2.78 10.24 2.01
CA SER A 267 -1.98 11.46 2.10
C SER A 267 -1.65 11.89 3.53
N LEU A 268 -2.57 11.63 4.48
CA LEU A 268 -2.33 11.88 5.90
C LEU A 268 -1.29 10.89 6.44
N ASN A 269 -1.41 9.61 6.11
CA ASN A 269 -0.44 8.60 6.50
C ASN A 269 0.97 8.90 5.95
N THR A 270 1.08 9.36 4.69
CA THR A 270 2.37 9.73 4.10
C THR A 270 2.96 10.97 4.75
N THR A 271 2.13 11.97 5.07
CA THR A 271 2.55 13.18 5.79
C THR A 271 3.06 12.85 7.19
N ILE A 272 2.34 12.01 7.95
CA ILE A 272 2.75 11.58 9.29
C ILE A 272 4.04 10.76 9.23
N THR A 273 4.13 9.80 8.30
CA THR A 273 5.34 8.98 8.14
C THR A 273 6.56 9.86 7.83
N SER A 274 6.40 10.81 6.90
CA SER A 274 7.47 11.76 6.56
C SER A 274 7.84 12.68 7.74
N ALA A 275 6.87 13.09 8.55
CA ALA A 275 7.13 13.87 9.76
C ALA A 275 7.94 13.08 10.81
N ILE A 276 7.64 11.78 10.96
CA ILE A 276 8.42 10.88 11.82
C ILE A 276 9.85 10.77 11.30
N ASP A 277 10.04 10.56 9.99
CA ASP A 277 11.37 10.45 9.38
C ASP A 277 12.21 11.73 9.58
N VAL A 278 11.58 12.91 9.53
CA VAL A 278 12.24 14.19 9.80
C VAL A 278 12.67 14.32 11.26
N ILE A 279 11.83 13.89 12.22
CA ILE A 279 12.20 13.87 13.64
C ILE A 279 13.35 12.90 13.88
N ASP A 280 13.28 11.68 13.35
CA ASP A 280 14.32 10.68 13.51
C ASP A 280 15.65 11.17 12.93
N SER A 281 15.61 11.85 11.78
CA SER A 281 16.76 12.52 11.21
C SER A 281 17.31 13.61 12.13
N ALA A 282 16.45 14.49 12.66
CA ALA A 282 16.87 15.54 13.58
C ALA A 282 17.53 14.96 14.84
N VAL A 283 16.96 13.90 15.42
CA VAL A 283 17.53 13.19 16.58
C VAL A 283 18.89 12.59 16.25
N ALA A 284 19.03 11.93 15.10
CA ALA A 284 20.27 11.29 14.67
C ALA A 284 21.43 12.29 14.53
N TYR A 285 21.16 13.51 14.08
CA TYR A 285 22.22 14.50 13.91
C TYR A 285 22.64 15.18 15.21
N GLY A 286 21.85 15.13 16.29
CA GLY A 286 22.16 15.78 17.57
C GLY A 286 21.01 16.61 18.15
N GLY A 287 19.81 16.47 17.57
CA GLY A 287 18.56 16.99 18.07
C GLY A 287 18.54 18.52 18.19
N ASP A 288 17.89 18.98 19.26
CA ASP A 288 17.69 20.40 19.57
C ASP A 288 19.00 21.19 19.68
N VAL A 289 20.10 20.56 20.10
CA VAL A 289 21.39 21.24 20.30
C VAL A 289 21.90 21.89 19.01
N ILE A 290 21.76 21.23 17.87
CA ILE A 290 22.22 21.76 16.58
C ILE A 290 21.30 22.87 16.10
N LEU A 291 19.98 22.66 16.22
CA LEU A 291 19.00 23.65 15.82
C LEU A 291 19.17 24.95 16.62
N ARG A 292 19.52 24.87 17.91
CA ARG A 292 19.83 26.03 18.76
C ARG A 292 21.15 26.69 18.40
N LYS A 293 22.22 25.92 18.16
CA LYS A 293 23.53 26.47 17.76
C LYS A 293 23.42 27.38 16.53
N GLN A 294 22.50 27.06 15.63
CA GLN A 294 22.29 27.80 14.39
C GLN A 294 21.14 28.83 14.45
N ASN A 295 20.54 29.07 15.62
CA ASN A 295 19.36 29.94 15.80
C ASN A 295 18.14 29.56 14.94
N ARG A 296 17.99 28.28 14.56
CA ARG A 296 16.87 27.77 13.73
C ARG A 296 15.80 27.04 14.53
N HIS A 297 16.02 26.86 15.83
CA HIS A 297 15.07 26.18 16.72
C HIS A 297 13.69 26.86 16.75
N SER A 298 13.62 28.19 16.76
CA SER A 298 12.34 28.92 16.75
C SER A 298 11.55 28.69 15.47
N GLU A 299 12.22 28.72 14.32
CA GLU A 299 11.61 28.44 13.01
C GLU A 299 11.08 27.00 12.95
N PHE A 300 11.88 26.03 13.38
CA PHE A 300 11.45 24.63 13.48
C PHE A 300 10.18 24.49 14.33
N MET A 301 10.18 25.06 15.54
CA MET A 301 9.04 24.95 16.46
C MET A 301 7.78 25.65 15.92
N GLN A 302 7.92 26.81 15.28
CA GLN A 302 6.79 27.51 14.66
C GLN A 302 6.17 26.66 13.53
N ARG A 303 7.00 26.11 12.65
CA ARG A 303 6.54 25.25 11.54
C ARG A 303 5.93 23.95 12.04
N TRP A 304 6.54 23.33 13.06
CA TRP A 304 6.02 22.12 13.69
C TRP A 304 4.64 22.35 14.32
N ASN A 305 4.46 23.44 15.06
CA ASN A 305 3.18 23.78 15.67
C ASN A 305 2.09 24.06 14.62
N LEU A 306 2.45 24.72 13.51
CA LEU A 306 1.53 24.94 12.39
C LEU A 306 1.16 23.64 11.68
N LEU A 307 2.12 22.74 11.47
CA LEU A 307 1.88 21.41 10.92
C LEU A 307 0.86 20.65 11.78
N GLN A 308 1.09 20.60 13.09
CA GLN A 308 0.17 19.94 14.04
C GLN A 308 -1.24 20.54 13.97
N TYR A 309 -1.35 21.88 14.01
CA TYR A 309 -2.64 22.57 13.90
C TYR A 309 -3.38 22.21 12.60
N LYS A 310 -2.68 22.18 11.47
CA LYS A 310 -3.29 21.84 10.16
C LYS A 310 -3.71 20.36 10.10
N LEU A 311 -2.96 19.46 10.72
CA LEU A 311 -3.36 18.05 10.84
C LEU A 311 -4.62 17.90 11.70
N ASP A 312 -4.71 18.59 12.84
CA ASP A 312 -5.91 18.59 13.68
C ASP A 312 -7.14 19.12 12.92
N LYS A 313 -6.96 20.20 12.15
CA LYS A 313 -8.02 20.74 11.28
C LYS A 313 -8.42 19.78 10.16
N THR A 314 -7.47 19.04 9.60
CA THR A 314 -7.74 17.99 8.61
C THR A 314 -8.62 16.89 9.20
N VAL A 315 -8.28 16.40 10.40
CA VAL A 315 -9.06 15.36 11.10
C VAL A 315 -10.47 15.86 11.44
N SER A 316 -10.57 17.11 11.92
CA SER A 316 -11.86 17.75 12.20
C SER A 316 -12.72 17.90 10.93
N ALA A 317 -12.15 18.31 9.80
CA ALA A 317 -12.89 18.40 8.55
C ALA A 317 -13.35 17.01 8.06
N LEU A 318 -12.47 16.00 8.16
CA LEU A 318 -12.78 14.60 7.82
C LEU A 318 -13.92 14.00 8.66
N SER A 319 -14.08 14.41 9.92
CA SER A 319 -15.18 13.93 10.77
C SER A 319 -16.54 14.54 10.40
N HIS A 320 -16.54 15.71 9.76
CA HIS A 320 -17.74 16.39 9.26
C HIS A 320 -18.00 16.11 7.78
N ASN A 321 -17.21 15.21 7.15
CA ASN A 321 -17.25 14.90 5.72
C ASN A 321 -16.99 16.13 4.82
N GLU A 322 -16.28 17.14 5.33
CA GLU A 322 -15.86 18.33 4.61
C GLU A 322 -14.55 18.06 3.85
N PHE A 323 -14.63 17.24 2.81
CA PHE A 323 -13.44 16.70 2.13
C PHE A 323 -12.56 17.77 1.45
N GLU A 324 -13.16 18.83 0.90
CA GLU A 324 -12.41 19.94 0.28
C GLU A 324 -11.59 20.72 1.30
N MET A 325 -12.18 21.01 2.46
CA MET A 325 -11.47 21.66 3.56
C MET A 325 -10.35 20.77 4.11
N ALA A 326 -10.60 19.47 4.24
CA ALA A 326 -9.58 18.51 4.63
C ALA A 326 -8.41 18.48 3.62
N LEU A 327 -8.69 18.44 2.31
CA LEU A 327 -7.67 18.48 1.27
C LEU A 327 -6.85 19.77 1.34
N TYR A 328 -7.51 20.92 1.52
CA TYR A 328 -6.86 22.22 1.64
C TYR A 328 -5.86 22.25 2.81
N TYR A 329 -6.28 21.86 4.02
CA TYR A 329 -5.40 21.84 5.18
C TYR A 329 -4.26 20.85 5.02
N LEU A 330 -4.51 19.69 4.42
CA LEU A 330 -3.50 18.65 4.21
C LEU A 330 -2.44 19.08 3.18
N ARG A 331 -2.84 19.69 2.06
CA ARG A 331 -1.91 20.29 1.09
C ARG A 331 -1.11 21.42 1.73
N SER A 332 -1.77 22.26 2.52
CA SER A 332 -1.11 23.34 3.26
C SER A 332 -0.11 22.82 4.31
N ALA A 333 -0.39 21.67 4.93
CA ALA A 333 0.49 21.02 5.89
C ALA A 333 1.78 20.48 5.24
N ALA A 334 1.70 20.00 3.98
CA ALA A 334 2.87 19.54 3.24
C ALA A 334 3.94 20.64 3.07
N HIS A 335 3.54 21.91 2.92
CA HIS A 335 4.47 23.04 2.88
C HIS A 335 5.22 23.27 4.20
N ASP A 336 4.53 23.12 5.34
CA ASP A 336 5.19 23.24 6.64
C ASP A 336 6.13 22.07 6.87
N LEU A 337 5.72 20.84 6.54
CA LEU A 337 6.57 19.66 6.62
C LEU A 337 7.84 19.81 5.76
N TYR A 338 7.71 20.27 4.52
CA TYR A 338 8.86 20.57 3.66
C TYR A 338 9.80 21.61 4.29
N SER A 339 9.25 22.65 4.93
CA SER A 339 10.03 23.67 5.63
C SER A 339 10.74 23.10 6.86
N VAL A 340 10.11 22.22 7.62
CA VAL A 340 10.75 21.52 8.75
C VAL A 340 11.89 20.64 8.23
N HIS A 341 11.65 19.88 7.15
CA HIS A 341 12.66 19.04 6.52
C HIS A 341 13.87 19.88 6.05
N SER A 342 13.65 21.03 5.41
CA SER A 342 14.74 21.89 4.93
C SER A 342 15.55 22.50 6.07
N VAL A 343 14.91 22.90 7.17
CA VAL A 343 15.59 23.39 8.38
C VAL A 343 16.51 22.31 8.96
N VAL A 344 16.01 21.07 9.11
CA VAL A 344 16.79 19.94 9.62
C VAL A 344 17.93 19.57 8.67
N TYR A 345 17.68 19.56 7.36
CA TYR A 345 18.67 19.25 6.34
C TYR A 345 19.82 20.25 6.31
N LEU A 346 19.52 21.55 6.32
CA LEU A 346 20.55 22.59 6.37
C LEU A 346 21.32 22.55 7.69
N ALA A 347 20.65 22.17 8.77
CA ALA A 347 21.29 21.98 10.06
C ALA A 347 22.27 20.81 10.08
N SER A 348 21.95 19.71 9.40
CA SER A 348 22.81 18.53 9.33
C SER A 348 24.08 18.75 8.50
N GLN A 349 24.02 19.60 7.45
CA GLN A 349 25.20 19.92 6.62
C GLN A 349 26.35 20.59 7.40
N GLN A 350 26.03 21.27 8.50
CA GLN A 350 27.02 21.99 9.31
C GLN A 350 27.50 21.17 10.52
N VAL A 351 27.13 19.90 10.60
CA VAL A 351 27.59 19.00 11.66
C VAL A 351 28.99 18.52 11.30
N GLU A 352 29.98 19.10 11.97
CA GLU A 352 31.35 18.62 11.88
C GLU A 352 31.51 17.32 12.68
N ALA A 353 31.95 16.25 12.01
CA ALA A 353 32.32 15.01 12.67
C ALA A 353 33.62 15.24 13.45
N SER A 354 33.54 15.37 14.78
CA SER A 354 34.72 15.41 15.63
C SER A 354 35.07 14.00 16.11
N LEU A 355 36.25 13.52 15.69
CA LEU A 355 36.87 12.33 16.26
C LEU A 355 37.46 12.70 17.63
N ASN A 356 36.65 12.54 18.68
CA ASN A 356 37.18 12.58 20.04
C ASN A 356 38.03 11.33 20.27
N CYS A 357 39.34 11.46 20.03
CA CYS A 357 40.30 10.42 20.35
C CYS A 357 40.22 10.13 21.86
N PHE A 358 40.13 8.85 22.22
CA PHE A 358 40.20 8.43 23.61
C PHE A 358 41.44 9.04 24.25
N LYS A 359 41.24 9.87 25.28
CA LYS A 359 42.35 10.29 26.14
C LYS A 359 42.79 9.04 26.88
N ASP A 360 44.01 8.58 26.60
CA ASP A 360 44.61 7.50 27.39
C ASP A 360 44.47 7.83 28.88
N PRO A 361 44.09 6.85 29.73
CA PRO A 361 43.97 7.11 31.15
C PRO A 361 45.31 7.66 31.67
N PRO A 362 45.29 8.73 32.49
CA PRO A 362 46.52 9.31 33.00
C PRO A 362 47.33 8.23 33.72
N PHE A 363 48.65 8.20 33.46
CA PHE A 363 49.56 7.24 34.09
C PHE A 363 49.34 7.21 35.61
N PRO A 364 49.18 6.03 36.24
CA PRO A 364 48.70 5.92 37.61
C PRO A 364 49.81 6.23 38.63
N TRP A 365 50.21 7.49 38.71
CA TRP A 365 51.23 7.97 39.65
C TRP A 365 50.91 7.62 41.11
N GLY A 366 49.63 7.49 41.46
CA GLY A 366 49.19 7.06 42.78
C GLY A 366 49.63 5.63 43.13
N THR A 367 49.51 4.67 42.21
CA THR A 367 49.89 3.27 42.49
C THR A 367 51.41 3.10 42.51
N VAL A 368 52.11 3.81 41.63
CA VAL A 368 53.58 3.84 41.57
C VAL A 368 54.18 4.45 42.84
N SER A 369 53.63 5.58 43.31
CA SER A 369 54.12 6.22 44.53
C SER A 369 53.89 5.37 45.78
N VAL A 370 52.72 4.75 45.93
CA VAL A 370 52.44 3.84 47.07
C VAL A 370 53.37 2.63 47.07
N SER A 371 53.66 2.07 45.89
CA SER A 371 54.59 0.94 45.74
C SER A 371 56.03 1.36 46.06
N GLY A 372 56.44 2.54 45.61
CA GLY A 372 57.75 3.12 45.94
C GLY A 372 57.92 3.37 47.43
N PHE A 373 56.91 3.94 48.10
CA PHE A 373 56.93 4.14 49.55
C PHE A 373 56.93 2.81 50.32
N GLY A 374 56.18 1.80 49.86
CA GLY A 374 56.18 0.46 50.44
C GLY A 374 57.56 -0.21 50.38
N LEU A 375 58.24 -0.13 49.23
CA LEU A 375 59.58 -0.67 49.06
C LEU A 375 60.62 0.08 49.90
N MET A 376 60.52 1.42 50.00
CA MET A 376 61.37 2.22 50.87
C MET A 376 61.14 1.91 52.36
N ALA A 377 59.89 1.72 52.78
CA ALA A 377 59.55 1.32 54.14
C ALA A 377 60.07 -0.08 54.48
N LEU A 378 59.92 -1.04 53.57
CA LEU A 378 60.49 -2.39 53.71
C LEU A 378 62.02 -2.35 53.75
N GLY A 379 62.65 -1.57 52.89
CA GLY A 379 64.10 -1.34 52.91
C GLY A 379 64.59 -0.70 54.21
N TYR A 380 63.83 0.26 54.75
CA TYR A 380 64.12 0.90 56.04
C TYR A 380 63.96 -0.07 57.23
N VAL A 381 62.88 -0.87 57.25
CA VAL A 381 62.67 -1.91 58.26
C VAL A 381 63.76 -2.98 58.16
N TYR A 382 64.17 -3.36 56.96
CA TYR A 382 65.26 -4.31 56.74
C TYR A 382 66.60 -3.75 57.22
N SER A 383 66.94 -2.49 56.91
CA SER A 383 68.22 -1.89 57.34
C SER A 383 68.27 -1.61 58.85
N LYS A 384 67.13 -1.41 59.51
CA LYS A 384 67.03 -1.24 60.97
C LYS A 384 66.56 -2.48 61.73
N ARG A 385 66.49 -3.64 61.08
CA ARG A 385 66.05 -4.93 61.66
C ARG A 385 66.73 -5.24 62.99
N ASP A 386 68.05 -5.05 63.08
CA ASP A 386 68.82 -5.38 64.29
C ASP A 386 68.60 -4.38 65.44
N ARG A 387 68.05 -3.20 65.15
CA ARG A 387 67.68 -2.18 66.15
C ARG A 387 66.24 -2.33 66.62
N LEU A 388 65.34 -2.74 65.73
CA LEU A 388 63.90 -2.90 66.00
C LEU A 388 63.55 -4.25 66.67
N PHE A 389 64.26 -5.33 66.33
CA PHE A 389 63.95 -6.68 66.83
C PHE A 389 64.94 -7.21 67.88
N ARG A 390 65.59 -6.33 68.64
CA ARG A 390 66.37 -6.73 69.82
C ARG A 390 65.43 -7.05 70.99
N SER A 391 64.89 -8.27 70.97
CA SER A 391 64.20 -8.90 72.10
C SER A 391 65.13 -8.96 73.32
N LYS A 392 64.67 -8.43 74.45
CA LYS A 392 65.40 -8.29 75.73
C LYS A 392 66.03 -9.62 76.15
N ARG A 393 67.36 -9.72 76.14
CA ARG A 393 68.07 -10.87 76.71
C ARG A 393 68.95 -10.44 77.88
N LYS A 394 68.42 -10.67 79.08
CA LYS A 394 69.06 -10.91 80.39
C LYS A 394 68.37 -10.10 81.50
N GLN A 395 67.58 -10.78 82.31
CA GLN A 395 67.97 -11.01 83.70
C GLN A 395 67.22 -12.24 84.22
N PHE A 396 68.00 -13.12 84.86
CA PHE A 396 67.53 -14.04 85.89
C PHE A 396 66.89 -13.24 87.03
#